data_AF-A0A151UBF9-F1
#
_entry.id   AF-A0A151UBF9-F1
#
_cell.length_a   1.000
_cell.length_b   1.000
_cell.length_c   1.000
_cell.angle_alpha   90.00
_cell.angle_beta   90.00
_cell.angle_gamma   90.00
#
_symmetry.space_group_name_H-M   'P 1'
#
loop_
_entity.id
_entity.type
_entity.pdbx_description
1 polymer ?
#
loop_
_entity_poly.entity_id
_entity_poly.type
_entity_poly.pdbx_seq_one_letter_code
_entity_poly.pdbx_strand_id
1 'polypeptide(L)' 'MSLTQLTKKDQSFGWKDAREASFQELKRNLTSSPILVLLDPSEPFDVFCDVSYQGLGCGLMQ' A
#
# COMPACT_ATOMS: atom_id res chain seq x y z
N MET A 1 13.68 9.83 -6.49
CA MET A 1 13.88 10.67 -5.27
C MET A 1 12.92 10.18 -4.18
N SER A 2 13.21 10.38 -2.90
CA SER A 2 12.27 9.94 -1.86
C SER A 2 11.00 10.78 -1.84
N LEU A 3 9.83 10.14 -1.86
CA LEU A 3 8.53 10.77 -1.63
C LEU A 3 8.41 11.34 -0.22
N THR A 4 9.09 10.75 0.77
CA THR A 4 9.05 11.20 2.17
C THR A 4 9.66 12.58 2.39
N GLN A 5 10.47 13.08 1.44
CA GLN A 5 11.00 14.43 1.49
C GLN A 5 9.92 15.49 1.22
N LEU A 6 8.81 15.14 0.57
CA LEU A 6 7.75 16.10 0.26
C LEU A 6 6.99 16.58 1.49
N THR A 7 7.05 15.84 2.61
CA THR A 7 6.34 16.16 3.85
C THR A 7 7.29 16.62 4.97
N LYS A 8 8.58 16.82 4.67
CA LYS A 8 9.54 17.32 5.66
C LYS A 8 9.25 18.78 5.99
N LYS A 9 9.34 19.11 7.28
CA LYS A 9 9.24 20.49 7.76
C LYS A 9 10.33 21.35 7.09
N ASP A 10 9.98 22.59 6.79
CA ASP A 10 10.87 23.61 6.20
C ASP A 10 11.42 23.24 4.80
N GLN A 11 10.80 22.27 4.12
CA GLN A 11 11.08 21.91 2.73
C GLN A 11 9.92 22.35 1.82
N SER A 12 10.23 23.04 0.73
CA SER A 12 9.22 23.40 -0.26
C SER A 12 8.72 22.16 -1.00
N PHE A 13 7.40 22.10 -1.19
CA PHE A 13 6.77 21.02 -1.96
C PHE A 13 7.12 21.17 -3.44
N GLY A 14 8.03 20.33 -3.93
CA GLY A 14 8.47 20.36 -5.33
C GLY A 14 8.06 19.11 -6.07
N TRP A 15 6.86 19.03 -6.62
CA TRP A 15 6.52 17.90 -7.50
C TRP A 15 7.23 18.06 -8.85
N LYS A 16 8.12 17.12 -9.17
CA LYS A 16 8.93 17.10 -10.41
C LYS A 16 8.95 15.68 -10.95
N ASP A 17 9.42 15.51 -12.19
CA ASP A 17 9.43 14.23 -12.90
C ASP A 17 10.07 13.09 -12.09
N ALA A 18 11.16 13.36 -11.38
CA ALA A 18 11.84 12.35 -10.54
C ALA A 18 11.02 11.88 -9.31
N ARG A 19 10.01 12.65 -8.88
CA ARG A 19 9.08 12.30 -7.80
C ARG A 19 7.83 11.64 -8.37
N GLU A 20 7.34 12.10 -9.51
CA GLU A 20 6.27 11.44 -10.27
C GLU A 20 6.68 9.99 -10.63
N ALA A 21 7.88 9.80 -11.17
CA ALA A 21 8.41 8.47 -11.50
C ALA A 21 8.44 7.53 -10.27
N SER A 22 8.90 8.03 -9.12
CA SER A 22 8.91 7.26 -7.87
C SER A 22 7.50 6.97 -7.35
N PHE A 23 6.54 7.86 -7.55
CA PHE A 23 5.14 7.64 -7.19
C PHE A 23 4.47 6.59 -8.10
N GLN A 24 4.71 6.65 -9.41
CA GLN A 24 4.19 5.66 -10.35
C GLN A 24 4.79 4.27 -10.11
N GLU A 25 6.07 4.20 -9.76
CA GLU A 25 6.69 2.94 -9.34
C GLU A 25 6.05 2.36 -8.07
N LEU A 26 5.80 3.20 -7.06
CA LEU A 26 5.08 2.76 -5.85
C LEU A 26 3.68 2.24 -6.19
N LYS A 27 2.92 2.97 -7.00
CA LYS A 27 1.60 2.53 -7.47
C LYS A 27 1.70 1.18 -8.17
N ARG A 28 2.61 1.04 -9.14
CA ARG A 28 2.83 -0.20 -9.87
C ARG A 28 3.05 -1.34 -8.89
N ASN A 29 4.01 -1.22 -7.98
CA ASN A 29 4.34 -2.26 -7.01
C ASN A 29 3.16 -2.66 -6.11
N LEU A 30 2.34 -1.69 -5.67
CA LEU A 30 1.14 -1.95 -4.87
C LEU A 30 0.01 -2.60 -5.67
N THR A 31 -0.06 -2.35 -6.97
CA THR A 31 -1.10 -2.87 -7.87
C THR A 31 -0.73 -4.15 -8.63
N SER A 32 0.56 -4.48 -8.69
CA SER A 32 1.07 -5.59 -9.52
C SER A 32 1.42 -6.85 -8.75
N SER A 33 1.55 -6.78 -7.42
CA SER A 33 1.61 -7.99 -6.60
C SER A 33 0.29 -8.77 -6.77
N PRO A 34 0.25 -10.11 -6.70
CA PRO A 34 -1.02 -10.82 -6.79
C PRO A 34 -1.84 -10.50 -5.52
N ILE A 35 -2.73 -9.51 -5.64
CA ILE A 35 -3.60 -9.06 -4.55
C ILE A 35 -4.60 -10.17 -4.15
N LEU A 36 -4.81 -11.14 -5.05
CA LEU A 36 -5.76 -12.25 -4.91
C LEU A 36 -5.23 -13.47 -5.67
N VAL A 37 -4.35 -14.25 -5.05
CA VAL A 37 -4.10 -15.62 -5.52
C VAL A 37 -5.33 -16.47 -5.17
N LEU A 38 -5.67 -17.45 -6.02
CA LEU A 38 -6.69 -18.44 -5.67
C LEU A 38 -6.28 -19.13 -4.38
N LEU A 39 -7.14 -19.00 -3.38
CA LEU A 39 -6.98 -19.65 -2.09
C LEU A 39 -7.13 -21.16 -2.24
N ASP A 40 -6.33 -21.91 -1.48
CA ASP A 40 -6.41 -23.36 -1.43
C ASP A 40 -7.31 -23.77 -0.26
N PRO A 41 -8.52 -24.30 -0.52
CA PRO A 41 -9.45 -24.67 0.54
C PRO A 41 -8.95 -25.83 1.43
N SER A 42 -7.83 -26.48 1.07
CA SER A 42 -7.22 -27.53 1.88
C SER A 42 -6.23 -27.00 2.94
N GLU A 43 -5.81 -25.74 2.84
CA GLU A 43 -4.88 -25.10 3.77
C GLU A 43 -5.62 -24.19 4.78
N PRO A 44 -5.05 -23.94 5.97
CA PRO A 44 -5.65 -23.07 6.96
C PRO A 44 -5.63 -21.60 6.52
N PHE A 45 -6.65 -20.85 6.96
CA PHE A 45 -6.79 -19.43 6.71
C PHE A 45 -6.57 -18.61 7.97
N ASP A 46 -5.87 -17.49 7.82
CA ASP A 46 -5.77 -16.47 8.86
C ASP A 46 -6.65 -15.26 8.52
N VAL A 47 -7.42 -14.80 9.50
CA VAL A 47 -8.23 -13.58 9.38
C VAL A 47 -7.62 -12.49 10.26
N PHE A 48 -7.15 -11.43 9.62
CA PHE A 48 -6.64 -10.24 10.30
C PHE A 48 -7.72 -9.17 10.27
N CYS A 49 -8.23 -8.79 11.44
CA CYS A 49 -9.20 -7.72 11.56
C CYS A 49 -8.58 -6.51 12.24
N ASP A 50 -8.92 -5.33 11.73
CA ASP A 50 -8.62 -4.04 12.33
C ASP A 50 -9.91 -3.20 12.44
N VAL A 51 -9.95 -2.31 13.42
CA VAL A 51 -11.11 -1.48 13.70
C VAL A 51 -10.69 -0.03 13.85
N SER A 52 -11.37 0.84 13.11
CA SER A 52 -11.36 2.27 13.31
C SER A 52 -12.60 2.68 14.09
N TYR A 53 -12.61 3.92 14.60
CA TYR A 53 -13.80 4.49 15.25
C TYR A 53 -15.07 4.42 14.38
N GLN A 54 -14.93 4.41 13.04
CA GLN A 54 -16.04 4.49 12.10
C GLN A 54 -16.34 3.18 11.38
N GLY A 55 -15.51 2.14 11.54
CA GLY A 55 -15.71 0.90 10.81
C GLY A 55 -14.64 -0.14 11.06
N LEU A 56 -15.00 -1.39 10.76
CA LEU A 56 -14.17 -2.57 10.87
C LEU A 56 -13.75 -3.03 9.47
N GLY A 57 -12.48 -3.38 9.32
CA GLY A 57 -11.94 -4.02 8.11
C GLY A 57 -11.29 -5.34 8.48
N CYS A 58 -11.48 -6.37 7.65
CA CYS A 58 -10.75 -7.62 7.81
C CYS A 58 -10.13 -8.05 6.47
N GLY A 59 -8.91 -8.55 6.54
CA GLY A 59 -8.21 -9.21 5.44
C GLY A 59 -8.09 -10.71 5.72
N LEU A 60 -8.27 -11.51 4.68
CA LEU A 60 -8.08 -12.95 4.73
C LEU A 60 -6.76 -13.28 4.03
N MET A 61 -5.92 -14.09 4.69
CA MET A 61 -4.59 -14.47 4.23
C MET A 61 -4.41 -15.98 4.28
N GLN A 62 -3.63 -16.49 3.33
CA GLN A 62 -3.21 -17.88 3.20
C GLN A 62 -1.82 -17.92 2.55
#